data_AF-A0A857IHK4-F1
#
_entry.id   AF-A0A857IHK4-F1
#
_cell.length_a   1.000
_cell.length_b   1.000
_cell.length_c   1.000
_cell.angle_alpha   90.00
_cell.angle_beta   90.00
_cell.angle_gamma   90.00
#
_symmetry.space_group_name_H-M   'P 1'
#
loop_
_entity.id
_entity.type
_entity.pdbx_description
1 polymer ?
#
loop_
_entity_poly.entity_id
_entity_poly.type
_entity_poly.pdbx_seq_one_letter_code
_entity_poly.pdbx_strand_id
1 'polypeptide(L)'
;MKGDANQTHSLIKKRVSLLSIILYLLFAVPVSIFIAGLVALLLVTINNVSNFEGARGYAWIGWLMVIAPLIYIPCLITLPILIKKYPKALSVMNWIFAALSLCLIFSLTLM
;
A
#
# COMPACT_ATOMS: atom_id res chain seq x y z
N MET A 1 0.40 -35.47 -39.27
CA MET A 1 0.68 -34.03 -39.51
C MET A 1 0.63 -33.31 -38.18
N LYS A 2 1.72 -32.61 -37.85
CA LYS A 2 2.08 -32.05 -36.55
C LYS A 2 1.91 -30.53 -36.71
N GLY A 3 0.92 -29.91 -36.06
CA GLY A 3 0.51 -28.55 -36.43
C GLY A 3 -0.14 -27.65 -35.38
N ASP A 4 -0.77 -28.17 -34.32
CA ASP A 4 -1.63 -27.32 -33.47
C ASP A 4 -1.09 -27.01 -32.06
N ALA A 5 0.18 -27.30 -31.80
CA ALA A 5 0.84 -26.94 -30.54
C ALA A 5 1.43 -25.50 -30.54
N ASN A 6 1.24 -24.73 -31.61
CA ASN A 6 1.93 -23.46 -31.81
C ASN A 6 1.07 -22.21 -31.57
N GLN A 7 -0.20 -22.35 -31.18
CA GLN A 7 -1.06 -21.19 -30.88
C GLN A 7 -1.07 -20.80 -29.40
N THR A 8 -0.57 -21.65 -28.51
CA THR A 8 -0.41 -21.33 -27.08
C THR A 8 0.84 -20.48 -26.78
N HIS A 9 1.58 -20.07 -27.82
CA HIS A 9 2.85 -19.34 -27.67
C HIS A 9 2.77 -17.84 -27.98
N SER A 10 1.62 -17.31 -28.44
CA SER A 10 1.52 -15.92 -28.91
C SER A 10 0.70 -14.95 -28.04
N LEU A 11 0.03 -15.43 -26.99
CA LEU A 11 -0.63 -14.55 -26.00
C LEU A 11 0.24 -14.22 -24.78
N ILE A 12 1.56 -14.43 -24.89
CA ILE A 12 2.58 -13.85 -24.00
C ILE A 12 2.79 -12.38 -24.40
N LYS A 13 1.71 -11.61 -24.55
CA LYS A 13 1.80 -10.17 -24.35
C LYS A 13 2.16 -10.04 -22.87
N LYS A 14 3.35 -9.51 -22.59
CA LYS A 14 3.97 -9.26 -21.28
C LYS A 14 3.01 -8.51 -20.33
N ARG A 15 1.93 -9.16 -19.93
CA ARG A 15 0.84 -8.66 -19.12
C ARG A 15 1.23 -8.93 -17.70
N VAL A 16 1.24 -7.87 -16.92
CA VAL A 16 1.44 -7.94 -15.49
C VAL A 16 0.41 -8.92 -14.92
N SER A 17 0.86 -9.91 -14.14
CA SER A 17 -0.01 -10.95 -13.61
C SER A 17 -1.14 -10.32 -12.79
N LEU A 18 -2.37 -10.77 -12.98
CA LEU A 18 -3.53 -10.34 -12.18
C LEU A 18 -3.25 -10.48 -10.68
N LEU A 19 -2.54 -11.53 -10.29
CA LEU A 19 -2.12 -11.75 -8.92
C LEU A 19 -1.26 -10.60 -8.38
N SER A 20 -0.36 -10.06 -9.20
CA SER A 20 0.49 -8.93 -8.80
C SER A 20 -0.31 -7.65 -8.57
N ILE A 21 -1.40 -7.45 -9.32
CA ILE A 21 -2.30 -6.31 -9.16
C ILE A 21 -3.11 -6.46 -7.86
N ILE A 22 -3.62 -7.66 -7.60
CA ILE A 22 -4.37 -7.97 -6.37
C ILE A 22 -3.47 -7.76 -5.15
N LEU A 23 -2.24 -8.28 -5.16
CA LEU A 23 -1.27 -8.08 -4.07
C LEU A 23 -0.94 -6.61 -3.86
N TYR A 24 -0.80 -5.83 -4.93
CA TYR A 24 -0.55 -4.39 -4.82
C TYR A 24 -1.68 -3.69 -4.07
N LEU A 25 -2.93 -3.96 -4.46
CA LEU A 25 -4.11 -3.38 -3.83
C LEU A 25 -4.27 -3.84 -2.38
N LEU A 26 -4.02 -5.13 -2.12
CA LEU A 26 -4.12 -5.71 -0.80
C LEU A 26 -3.12 -5.09 0.17
N PHE A 27 -1.85 -4.92 -0.24
CA PHE A 27 -0.83 -4.34 0.63
C PHE A 27 -0.87 -2.80 0.66
N ALA A 28 -1.44 -2.13 -0.33
CA ALA A 28 -1.60 -0.67 -0.32
C ALA A 28 -2.43 -0.18 0.89
N VAL A 29 -3.40 -0.98 1.35
CA VAL A 29 -4.24 -0.65 2.51
C VAL A 29 -3.42 -0.58 3.81
N PRO A 30 -2.77 -1.66 4.30
CA PRO A 30 -1.97 -1.61 5.52
C PRO A 30 -0.81 -0.61 5.42
N VAL A 31 -0.20 -0.46 4.24
CA VAL A 31 0.85 0.55 4.02
C VAL A 31 0.31 1.97 4.24
N SER A 32 -0.87 2.29 3.70
CA SER A 32 -1.47 3.61 3.87
C SER A 32 -1.79 3.90 5.35
N ILE A 33 -2.27 2.90 6.10
CA ILE A 33 -2.54 3.01 7.53
C ILE A 33 -1.24 3.22 8.31
N PHE A 34 -0.17 2.50 7.98
CA PHE A 34 1.12 2.63 8.64
C PHE A 34 1.69 4.04 8.49
N ILE A 35 1.77 4.54 7.25
CA ILE A 35 2.30 5.87 6.97
C ILE A 35 1.40 6.94 7.60
N ALA A 36 0.07 6.79 7.50
CA ALA A 36 -0.87 7.71 8.14
C ALA A 36 -0.72 7.75 9.66
N GLY A 37 -0.50 6.60 10.30
CA GLY A 37 -0.25 6.51 11.73
C GLY A 37 1.02 7.25 12.16
N LEU A 38 2.11 7.12 11.40
CA LEU A 38 3.35 7.85 11.65
C LEU A 38 3.16 9.36 11.48
N VAL A 39 2.47 9.79 10.41
CA VAL A 39 2.19 11.21 10.15
C VAL A 39 1.26 11.78 11.21
N ALA A 40 0.21 11.05 11.60
CA ALA A 40 -0.70 11.43 12.67
C ALA A 40 0.03 11.56 14.02
N LEU A 41 0.99 10.67 14.31
CA LEU A 41 1.80 10.74 15.53
C LEU A 41 2.67 12.00 15.54
N LEU A 42 3.28 12.31 14.40
CA LEU A 42 4.07 13.52 14.21
C LEU A 42 3.21 14.78 14.40
N LEU A 43 2.02 14.83 13.80
CA LEU A 43 1.05 15.92 13.94
C LEU A 43 0.64 16.14 15.39
N VAL A 44 0.27 15.07 16.11
CA VAL A 44 -0.11 15.16 17.52
C VAL A 44 1.06 15.63 18.39
N THR A 45 2.28 15.21 18.07
CA THR A 45 3.49 15.60 18.80
C THR A 45 3.83 17.08 18.58
N ILE A 46 3.77 17.55 17.33
CA ILE A 46 4.09 18.96 16.98
C ILE A 46 3.02 19.93 17.49
N ASN A 47 1.74 19.57 17.41
CA ASN A 47 0.64 20.45 17.83
C ASN A 47 0.46 20.51 19.36
N ASN A 48 1.33 19.85 20.12
CA ASN A 48 1.36 19.86 21.59
C ASN A 48 -0.04 19.66 22.20
N VAL A 49 -0.79 18.69 21.65
CA VAL A 49 -2.20 18.46 21.99
C VAL A 49 -2.30 18.25 23.50
N SER A 50 -3.19 19.03 24.13
CA SER A 50 -3.35 19.20 25.58
C SER A 50 -3.17 17.92 26.41
N ASN A 51 -2.62 18.06 27.61
CA ASN A 51 -2.37 16.99 28.59
C ASN A 51 -3.64 16.33 29.18
N PHE A 52 -4.83 16.59 28.63
CA PHE A 52 -6.04 15.89 29.04
C PHE A 52 -5.95 14.40 28.67
N GLU A 53 -6.31 13.51 29.60
CA GLU A 53 -6.35 12.07 29.39
C GLU A 53 -7.14 11.73 28.13
N GLY A 54 -6.53 10.96 27.23
CA GLY A 54 -7.16 10.51 25.98
C GLY A 54 -7.19 11.53 24.83
N ALA A 55 -7.02 12.84 25.08
CA ALA A 55 -7.09 13.87 24.02
C ALA A 55 -6.06 13.64 22.89
N ARG A 56 -4.84 13.24 23.27
CA ARG A 56 -3.79 12.87 22.30
C ARG A 56 -4.15 11.65 21.45
N GLY A 57 -4.81 10.66 22.06
CA GLY A 57 -5.28 9.46 21.37
C GLY A 57 -6.40 9.76 20.38
N TYR A 58 -7.44 10.48 20.81
CA TYR A 58 -8.54 10.87 19.93
C TYR A 58 -8.09 11.76 18.78
N ALA A 59 -7.19 12.71 19.03
CA ALA A 59 -6.59 13.51 17.97
C ALA A 59 -5.81 12.63 16.98
N TRP A 60 -5.02 11.66 17.47
CA TRP A 60 -4.26 10.75 16.63
C TRP A 60 -5.18 9.90 15.71
N ILE A 61 -6.23 9.29 16.26
CA ILE A 61 -7.22 8.54 15.47
C ILE A 61 -7.92 9.44 14.44
N GLY A 62 -8.29 10.66 14.82
CA GLY A 62 -8.92 11.62 13.90
C GLY A 62 -8.02 11.96 12.71
N TRP A 63 -6.75 12.25 12.96
CA TRP A 63 -5.77 12.47 11.89
C TRP A 63 -5.55 11.23 11.03
N LEU A 64 -5.46 10.04 11.64
CA LEU A 64 -5.31 8.78 10.91
C LEU A 64 -6.46 8.56 9.94
N MET A 65 -7.71 8.76 10.37
CA MET A 65 -8.91 8.59 9.54
C MET A 65 -8.90 9.48 8.29
N VAL A 66 -8.32 10.68 8.36
CA VAL A 66 -8.25 11.60 7.22
C VAL A 66 -7.04 11.27 6.33
N ILE A 67 -5.89 10.97 6.93
CA ILE A 67 -4.63 10.82 6.20
C ILE A 67 -4.52 9.46 5.50
N ALA A 68 -5.05 8.38 6.08
CA ALA A 68 -4.97 7.05 5.47
C ALA A 68 -5.64 6.99 4.08
N PRO A 69 -6.89 7.48 3.88
CA PRO A 69 -7.49 7.56 2.55
C PRO A 69 -6.69 8.46 1.59
N LEU A 70 -6.15 9.59 2.08
CA LEU A 70 -5.35 10.51 1.28
C LEU A 70 -4.06 9.87 0.76
N ILE A 71 -3.46 8.94 1.51
CA ILE A 71 -2.29 8.17 1.09
C ILE A 71 -2.68 6.99 0.19
N TYR A 72 -3.86 6.41 0.38
CA TYR A 72 -4.34 5.30 -0.45
C TYR A 72 -4.71 5.74 -1.88
N ILE A 73 -5.33 6.90 -2.05
CA ILE A 73 -5.69 7.46 -3.37
C ILE A 73 -4.51 7.51 -4.37
N PRO A 74 -3.33 8.07 -4.04
CA PRO A 74 -2.21 8.08 -4.96
C PRO A 74 -1.67 6.68 -5.27
N CYS A 75 -1.81 5.69 -4.37
CA CYS A 75 -1.51 4.29 -4.72
C CYS A 75 -2.45 3.77 -5.82
N LEU A 76 -3.76 4.06 -5.73
CA LEU A 76 -4.72 3.69 -6.77
C LEU A 76 -4.43 4.35 -8.12
N ILE A 77 -4.02 5.63 -8.11
CA ILE A 77 -3.66 6.38 -9.33
C ILE A 77 -2.34 5.86 -9.93
N THR A 78 -1.39 5.47 -9.08
CA THR A 78 -0.06 4.99 -9.52
C THR A 78 -0.14 3.59 -10.13
N LEU A 79 -1.07 2.75 -9.68
CA LEU A 79 -1.29 1.40 -10.20
C LEU A 79 -1.42 1.31 -11.74
N PRO A 80 -2.35 2.04 -12.41
CA PRO A 80 -2.47 1.98 -13.87
C PRO A 80 -1.22 2.50 -14.58
N ILE A 81 -0.47 3.44 -13.97
CA ILE A 81 0.79 3.96 -14.53
C ILE A 81 1.87 2.88 -14.49
N LEU A 82 1.99 2.18 -13.36
CA LEU A 82 2.93 1.04 -13.18
C LEU A 82 2.61 -0.09 -14.17
N ILE A 83 1.33 -0.44 -14.33
CA ILE A 83 0.91 -1.50 -15.25
C ILE A 83 1.27 -1.15 -16.71
N LYS A 84 1.02 0.11 -17.13
CA LYS A 84 1.23 0.53 -18.53
C LYS A 84 2.70 0.81 -18.86
N LYS A 85 3.43 1.48 -17.97
CA LYS A 85 4.75 2.05 -18.28
C LYS A 85 5.91 1.30 -17.64
N TYR A 86 5.71 0.69 -16.47
CA TYR A 86 6.79 0.06 -15.68
C TYR A 86 6.36 -1.29 -15.07
N PRO A 87 6.04 -2.31 -15.88
CA PRO A 87 5.50 -3.59 -15.37
C PRO A 87 6.47 -4.34 -14.46
N LYS A 88 7.79 -4.13 -14.62
CA LYS A 88 8.82 -4.67 -13.71
C LYS A 88 8.81 -4.00 -12.34
N ALA A 89 8.46 -2.71 -12.28
CA ALA A 89 8.42 -1.95 -11.03
C ALA A 89 7.24 -2.34 -10.13
N LEU A 90 6.16 -2.91 -10.70
CA LEU A 90 5.02 -3.38 -9.89
C LEU A 90 5.44 -4.48 -8.91
N SER A 91 6.30 -5.42 -9.34
CA SER A 91 6.81 -6.47 -8.48
C SER A 91 7.66 -5.89 -7.33
N VAL A 92 8.53 -4.92 -7.64
CA VAL A 92 9.36 -4.24 -6.63
C VAL A 92 8.49 -3.49 -5.62
N MET A 93 7.46 -2.78 -6.09
CA MET A 93 6.52 -2.08 -5.22
C MET A 93 5.76 -3.04 -4.31
N ASN A 94 5.36 -4.21 -4.79
CA ASN A 94 4.73 -5.23 -3.95
C ASN A 94 5.65 -5.72 -2.83
N TRP A 95 6.95 -5.89 -3.11
CA TRP A 95 7.93 -6.25 -2.08
C TRP A 95 8.08 -5.15 -1.02
N ILE A 96 8.15 -3.89 -1.45
CA ILE A 96 8.22 -2.73 -0.55
C ILE A 96 6.95 -2.68 0.31
N PHE A 97 5.77 -2.83 -0.31
CA PHE A 97 4.50 -2.80 0.40
C PHE A 97 4.33 -3.96 1.36
N ALA A 98 4.77 -5.16 0.98
CA ALA A 98 4.77 -6.32 1.85
C ALA A 98 5.68 -6.09 3.08
N ALA A 99 6.88 -5.53 2.89
CA ALA A 99 7.79 -5.22 3.99
C ALA A 99 7.22 -4.16 4.95
N LEU A 100 6.62 -3.09 4.41
CA LEU A 100 5.94 -2.07 5.24
C LEU A 100 4.72 -2.65 5.98
N SER A 101 3.93 -3.48 5.30
CA SER A 101 2.79 -4.15 5.92
C SER A 101 3.22 -5.10 7.03
N LEU A 102 4.32 -5.83 6.83
CA LEU A 102 4.90 -6.71 7.85
C LEU A 102 5.41 -5.89 9.04
N CYS A 103 6.05 -4.74 8.77
CA CYS A 103 6.47 -3.80 9.81
C CYS A 103 5.26 -3.32 10.65
N LEU A 104 4.16 -2.94 10.02
CA LEU A 104 2.92 -2.58 10.72
C LEU A 104 2.41 -3.73 11.60
N ILE A 105 2.32 -4.95 11.06
CA ILE A 105 1.86 -6.12 11.82
C ILE A 105 2.77 -6.36 13.02
N PHE A 106 4.08 -6.30 12.81
CA PHE A 106 5.07 -6.49 13.87
C PHE A 106 4.95 -5.41 14.95
N SER A 107 4.81 -4.14 14.57
CA SER A 107 4.57 -3.04 15.51
C SER A 107 3.29 -3.24 16.32
N LEU A 108 2.21 -3.72 15.72
CA LEU A 108 0.95 -4.00 16.43
C LEU A 108 1.03 -5.22 17.36
N THR A 109 1.89 -6.19 17.03
CA THR A 109 2.00 -7.44 17.80
C THR A 109 2.93 -7.31 19.00
N LEU A 110 3.93 -6.43 18.92
CA LEU A 110 4.89 -6.16 20.01
C LEU A 110 4.40 -5.13 21.03
N MET A 111 3.36 -4.37 20.70
CA MET A 111 2.79 -3.32 21.55
C MET A 111 1.76 -3.90 22.53
#